data_AF-A0AAJ6AFV0-F1
#
_entry.id   AF-A0AAJ6AFV0-F1
#
_cell.length_a   1.000
_cell.length_b   1.000
_cell.length_c   1.000
_cell.angle_alpha   90.00
_cell.angle_beta   90.00
_cell.angle_gamma   90.00
#
_symmetry.space_group_name_H-M   'P 1'
#
loop_
_entity.id
_entity.type
_entity.pdbx_description
1 polymer ?
#
loop_
_entity_poly.entity_id
_entity_poly.type
_entity_poly.pdbx_seq_one_letter_code
_entity_poly.pdbx_strand_id
1 'polypeptide(L)'
;MHADILQPPPKPDPPAEPDPVEPEQPRRRRHRPELVEVEATGFVPGEEVAVAVILQHGSAGPDGRARALINRAEVADPDAAEVVLLGRISGTAAVRPLT
;
A
#
# COMPACT_ATOMS: atom_id res chain seq x y z
N MET A 1 -51.01 10.25 -65.90
CA MET A 1 -49.81 9.48 -65.52
C MET A 1 -48.78 10.46 -64.99
N HIS A 2 -48.34 10.30 -63.76
CA HIS A 2 -47.19 11.00 -63.18
C HIS A 2 -46.17 9.93 -62.81
N ALA A 3 -44.92 10.08 -63.23
CA ALA A 3 -43.83 9.23 -62.80
C ALA A 3 -43.09 9.95 -61.67
N ASP A 4 -42.94 9.29 -60.53
CA ASP A 4 -42.17 9.80 -59.40
C ASP A 4 -40.71 9.32 -59.53
N ILE A 5 -39.75 10.24 -59.38
CA ILE A 5 -38.32 9.94 -59.53
C ILE A 5 -37.78 9.61 -58.14
N LEU A 6 -37.54 8.32 -57.89
CA LEU A 6 -36.86 7.88 -56.67
C LEU A 6 -35.37 8.21 -56.74
N GLN A 7 -34.85 8.89 -55.71
CA GLN A 7 -33.40 9.13 -55.57
C GLN A 7 -32.69 7.82 -55.19
N PRO A 8 -31.49 7.56 -55.73
CA PRO A 8 -30.71 6.39 -55.35
C PRO A 8 -30.17 6.55 -53.91
N PRO A 9 -29.98 5.44 -53.18
CA PRO A 9 -29.48 5.48 -51.81
C PRO A 9 -28.05 6.02 -51.74
N PRO A 10 -27.67 6.66 -50.62
CA PRO A 10 -26.33 7.20 -50.42
C PRO A 10 -25.27 6.09 -50.46
N LYS A 11 -24.07 6.43 -50.94
CA LYS A 11 -22.95 5.48 -51.03
C LYS A 11 -22.42 5.10 -49.64
N PRO A 12 -21.92 3.86 -49.46
CA PRO A 12 -21.32 3.42 -48.19
C PRO A 12 -20.02 4.18 -47.89
N ASP A 13 -19.78 4.43 -46.61
CA ASP A 13 -18.53 5.02 -46.12
C ASP A 13 -17.33 4.10 -46.37
N PRO A 14 -16.12 4.66 -46.58
CA PRO A 14 -14.91 3.87 -46.76
C PRO A 14 -14.51 3.14 -45.46
N PRO A 15 -13.79 2.00 -45.57
CA PRO A 15 -13.40 1.20 -44.40
C PRO A 15 -12.47 1.99 -43.47
N ALA A 16 -12.69 1.88 -42.16
CA ALA A 16 -11.80 2.46 -41.14
C ALA A 16 -10.41 1.79 -41.18
N GLU A 17 -9.35 2.59 -41.03
CA GLU A 17 -7.99 2.08 -40.85
C GLU A 17 -7.85 1.38 -39.49
N PRO A 18 -7.07 0.29 -39.38
CA PRO A 18 -6.86 -0.41 -38.12
C PRO A 18 -6.03 0.43 -37.15
N ASP A 19 -6.51 0.57 -35.91
CA ASP A 19 -5.81 1.29 -34.85
C ASP A 19 -4.42 0.67 -34.56
N PRO A 20 -3.41 1.50 -34.20
CA PRO A 20 -2.09 1.00 -33.82
C PRO A 20 -2.17 0.13 -32.56
N VAL A 21 -1.65 -1.09 -32.64
CA VAL A 21 -1.54 -2.00 -31.49
C VAL A 21 -0.43 -1.50 -30.57
N GLU A 22 -0.79 -0.97 -29.40
CA GLU A 22 0.18 -0.62 -28.35
C GLU A 22 0.87 -1.87 -27.79
N PRO A 23 2.19 -1.83 -27.52
CA PRO A 23 2.92 -2.97 -26.98
C PRO A 23 2.46 -3.31 -25.55
N GLU A 24 2.11 -4.58 -25.32
CA GLU A 24 1.74 -5.11 -24.00
C GLU A 24 2.87 -4.84 -22.98
N GLN A 25 2.58 -4.01 -21.98
CA GLN A 25 3.51 -3.75 -20.89
C GLN A 25 3.79 -5.04 -20.09
N PRO A 26 5.03 -5.25 -19.62
CA PRO A 26 5.39 -6.46 -18.88
C PRO A 26 4.54 -6.59 -17.62
N ARG A 27 3.82 -7.71 -17.52
CA ARG A 27 2.96 -8.04 -16.37
C ARG A 27 3.85 -8.09 -15.12
N ARG A 28 3.65 -7.14 -14.20
CA ARG A 28 4.35 -7.09 -12.90
C ARG A 28 4.20 -8.45 -12.22
N ARG A 29 5.33 -9.15 -12.00
CA ARG A 29 5.35 -10.35 -11.16
C ARG A 29 4.83 -9.97 -9.78
N ARG A 30 3.80 -10.68 -9.30
CA ARG A 30 3.25 -10.45 -7.96
C ARG A 30 4.30 -10.90 -6.95
N HIS A 31 4.93 -9.96 -6.24
CA HIS A 31 5.77 -10.28 -5.09
C HIS A 31 4.90 -10.97 -4.04
N ARG A 32 5.33 -12.14 -3.56
CA ARG A 32 4.65 -12.80 -2.44
C ARG A 32 5.02 -12.04 -1.16
N PRO A 33 4.07 -11.70 -0.27
CA PRO A 33 4.43 -11.07 0.99
C PRO A 33 5.27 -12.05 1.83
N GLU A 34 6.39 -11.55 2.34
CA GLU A 34 7.20 -12.25 3.34
C GLU A 34 6.60 -11.91 4.73
N LEU A 35 6.17 -12.94 5.45
CA LEU A 35 5.53 -12.78 6.76
C LEU A 35 6.52 -13.20 7.83
N VAL A 36 6.71 -12.33 8.83
CA VAL A 36 7.54 -12.58 10.02
C VAL A 36 6.62 -12.64 11.23
N GLU A 37 6.82 -13.64 12.09
CA GLU A 37 6.07 -13.81 13.33
C GLU A 37 6.75 -13.04 14.47
N VAL A 38 5.94 -12.33 15.27
CA VAL A 38 6.42 -11.52 16.39
C VAL A 38 5.59 -11.84 17.62
N GLU A 39 6.25 -12.29 18.69
CA GLU A 39 5.59 -12.69 19.94
C GLU A 39 6.10 -11.92 21.17
N ALA A 40 5.18 -11.71 22.12
CA ALA A 40 5.48 -11.20 23.45
C ALA A 40 4.46 -11.69 24.48
N THR A 41 4.81 -11.58 25.75
CA THR A 41 4.00 -12.02 26.89
C THR A 41 3.76 -10.85 27.86
N GLY A 42 2.90 -11.06 28.87
CA GLY A 42 2.54 -10.02 29.85
C GLY A 42 1.31 -9.21 29.46
N PHE A 43 0.57 -9.65 28.43
CA PHE A 43 -0.71 -9.07 28.05
C PHE A 43 -1.87 -9.64 28.88
N VAL A 44 -2.90 -8.84 29.07
CA VAL A 44 -4.18 -9.27 29.63
C VAL A 44 -4.92 -10.11 28.57
N PRO A 45 -5.45 -11.30 28.92
CA PRO A 45 -6.21 -12.11 27.98
C PRO A 45 -7.36 -11.35 27.32
N GLY A 46 -7.41 -11.37 25.98
CA GLY A 46 -8.43 -10.68 25.20
C GLY A 46 -8.24 -9.17 25.06
N GLU A 47 -7.12 -8.61 25.53
CA GLU A 47 -6.83 -7.19 25.30
C GLU A 47 -6.47 -6.89 23.83
N GLU A 48 -6.67 -5.63 23.46
CA GLU A 48 -6.23 -5.10 22.18
C GLU A 48 -4.72 -4.81 22.24
N VAL A 49 -3.97 -5.37 21.28
CA VAL A 49 -2.53 -5.15 21.13
C VAL A 49 -2.27 -4.40 19.82
N ALA A 50 -1.74 -3.19 19.94
CA ALA A 50 -1.28 -2.42 18.79
C ALA A 50 0.07 -2.94 18.30
N VAL A 51 0.22 -3.03 16.97
CA VAL A 51 1.47 -3.41 16.30
C VAL A 51 1.98 -2.18 15.56
N ALA A 52 3.17 -1.69 15.93
CA ALA A 52 3.77 -0.50 15.35
C ALA A 52 5.21 -0.75 14.95
N VAL A 53 5.63 -0.22 13.80
CA VAL A 53 7.03 -0.25 13.36
C VAL A 53 7.78 0.96 13.93
N ILE A 54 8.97 0.74 14.47
CA ILE A 54 9.88 1.80 14.91
C ILE A 54 10.51 2.44 13.67
N LEU A 55 10.22 3.72 13.46
CA LEU A 55 10.75 4.48 12.33
C LEU A 55 12.13 5.07 12.63
N GLN A 56 12.40 5.40 13.89
CA GLN A 56 13.65 6.03 14.32
C GLN A 56 13.84 5.92 15.84
N HIS A 57 15.09 6.05 16.27
CA HIS A 57 15.45 6.24 17.67
C HIS A 57 15.81 7.69 17.98
N GLY A 58 15.61 8.08 19.24
CA GLY A 58 15.94 9.41 19.75
C GLY A 58 16.11 9.38 21.26
N SER A 59 16.68 10.43 21.82
CA SER A 59 16.86 10.57 23.27
C SER A 59 15.84 11.54 23.86
N ALA A 60 15.41 11.27 25.09
CA ALA A 60 14.64 12.23 25.88
C ALA A 60 15.56 13.29 26.47
N GLY A 61 15.06 14.53 26.58
CA GLY A 61 15.74 15.61 27.29
C GLY A 61 15.74 15.39 28.82
N PRO A 62 16.41 16.27 29.59
CA PRO A 62 16.51 16.14 31.04
C PRO A 62 15.17 16.18 31.79
N ASP A 63 14.12 16.73 31.17
CA ASP A 63 12.75 16.79 31.69
C ASP A 63 11.90 15.56 31.33
N GLY A 64 12.51 14.56 30.68
CA GLY A 64 11.84 13.35 30.21
C GLY A 64 11.03 13.54 28.93
N ARG A 65 11.09 14.70 28.27
CA ARG A 65 10.36 14.93 27.01
C ARG A 65 11.19 14.51 25.81
N ALA A 66 10.57 13.80 24.88
CA ALA A 66 11.12 13.49 23.57
C ALA A 66 10.24 14.13 22.48
N ARG A 67 10.85 14.48 21.34
CA ARG A 67 10.17 14.94 20.13
C ARG A 67 10.82 14.26 18.93
N ALA A 68 10.01 13.89 17.94
CA ALA A 68 10.48 13.34 16.67
C ALA A 68 9.75 14.03 15.52
N LEU A 69 10.43 14.22 14.39
CA LEU A 69 9.84 14.66 13.13
C LEU A 69 9.82 13.46 12.19
N ILE A 70 8.65 13.09 11.70
CA ILE A 70 8.49 11.93 10.84
C ILE A 70 8.36 12.41 9.40
N ASN A 71 9.32 12.06 8.56
CA ASN A 71 9.19 12.20 7.11
C ASN A 71 8.35 11.02 6.58
N ARG A 72 7.23 11.32 5.91
CA ARG A 72 6.34 10.28 5.37
C ARG A 72 7.02 9.39 4.33
N ALA A 73 8.08 9.87 3.68
CA ALA A 73 8.82 9.09 2.69
C ALA A 73 9.76 8.04 3.32
N GLU A 74 10.09 8.18 4.61
CA GLU A 74 11.03 7.30 5.33
C GLU A 74 10.35 6.09 6.01
N VAL A 75 9.03 5.94 5.85
CA VAL A 75 8.22 4.89 6.51
C VAL A 75 8.48 3.48 5.94
N ALA A 76 9.48 3.30 5.09
CA ALA A 76 9.62 2.12 4.23
C ALA A 76 11.05 1.60 4.09
N ASP A 77 11.86 1.65 5.16
CA ASP A 77 13.07 0.80 5.22
C ASP A 77 12.73 -0.53 5.91
N PRO A 78 12.45 -1.61 5.15
CA PRO A 78 12.02 -2.89 5.71
C PRO A 78 13.17 -3.69 6.33
N ASP A 79 14.43 -3.41 5.99
CA ASP A 79 15.56 -4.31 6.25
C ASP A 79 16.17 -4.13 7.66
N ALA A 80 15.75 -3.10 8.41
CA ALA A 80 16.23 -2.81 9.77
C ALA A 80 15.10 -2.48 10.77
N ALA A 81 13.87 -2.86 10.44
CA ALA A 81 12.70 -2.44 11.18
C ALA A 81 12.56 -3.22 12.50
N GLU A 82 12.33 -2.50 13.61
CA GLU A 82 11.86 -3.09 14.86
C GLU A 82 10.36 -2.87 14.99
N VAL A 83 9.67 -3.77 15.70
CA VAL A 83 8.23 -3.70 15.98
C VAL A 83 7.99 -3.59 17.47
N VAL A 84 7.05 -2.73 17.83
CA VAL A 84 6.48 -2.62 19.17
C VAL A 84 5.11 -3.30 19.18
N LEU A 85 4.96 -4.26 20.09
CA LEU A 85 3.66 -4.76 20.56
C LEU A 85 3.26 -3.99 21.81
N LEU A 86 2.15 -3.25 21.76
CA LEU A 86 1.67 -2.41 22.85
C LEU A 86 0.26 -2.84 23.29
N GLY A 87 0.13 -3.35 24.51
CA GLY A 87 -1.15 -3.68 25.14
C GLY A 87 -1.87 -2.40 25.57
N ARG A 88 -3.08 -2.19 25.05
CA ARG A 88 -3.87 -0.97 25.33
C ARG A 88 -4.36 -0.90 26.77
N ILE A 89 -4.63 -2.04 27.40
CA ILE A 89 -5.19 -2.11 28.76
C ILE A 89 -4.05 -2.26 29.77
N SER A 90 -3.12 -3.18 29.51
CA SER A 90 -1.99 -3.45 30.41
C SER A 90 -0.91 -2.38 30.39
N GLY A 91 -0.76 -1.65 29.27
CA GLY A 91 0.39 -0.79 29.02
C GLY A 91 1.68 -1.56 28.74
N THR A 92 1.63 -2.89 28.62
CA THR A 92 2.77 -3.74 28.30
C THR A 92 3.32 -3.37 26.93
N ALA A 93 4.62 -3.06 26.84
CA ALA A 93 5.32 -2.76 25.60
C ALA A 93 6.47 -3.74 25.39
N ALA A 94 6.54 -4.37 24.21
CA ALA A 94 7.63 -5.27 23.83
C ALA A 94 8.20 -4.86 22.46
N VAL A 95 9.50 -4.57 22.42
CA VAL A 95 10.25 -4.27 21.19
C VAL A 95 10.87 -5.57 20.66
N ARG A 96 10.70 -5.84 19.37
CA ARG A 96 11.23 -7.03 18.69
C ARG A 96 11.83 -6.66 17.34
N PRO A 97 12.96 -7.25 16.94
CA PRO A 97 13.50 -7.05 15.60
C PRO A 97 12.65 -7.79 14.55
N LEU A 98 12.48 -7.23 13.36
CA LEU A 98 11.89 -7.91 12.19
C LEU A 98 13.00 -8.59 11.37
N THR A 99 13.61 -9.64 11.95
CA THR A 99 14.59 -10.50 11.25
C THR A 99 13.98 -11.80 10.77
#